data_AF-A0A443RTM0-F1
#
_entry.id   AF-A0A443RTM0-F1
#
_cell.length_a   1.000
_cell.length_b   1.000
_cell.length_c   1.000
_cell.angle_alpha   90.00
_cell.angle_beta   90.00
_cell.angle_gamma   90.00
#
_symmetry.space_group_name_H-M   'P 1'
#
loop_
_entity.id
_entity.type
_entity.pdbx_description
1 polymer ?
#
loop_
_entity_poly.entity_id
_entity_poly.type
_entity_poly.pdbx_seq_one_letter_code
_entity_poly.pdbx_strand_id
1 'polypeptide(L)' 'MNAVTGKLLPLVGSKIALSVGIIFVGFCNILFGLLEYIEHYETFVFLCFIVRIIEGIGAALINTTSYLILI' A
#
# COMPACT_ATOMS: atom_id res chain seq x y z
N MET A 1 -1.86 6.39 -13.70
CA MET A 1 -0.54 5.88 -14.13
C MET A 1 0.53 6.62 -13.32
N ASN A 2 1.03 6.02 -12.24
CA ASN A 2 2.11 6.63 -11.45
C ASN A 2 3.47 6.20 -12.03
N ALA A 3 4.43 7.13 -12.10
CA ALA A 3 5.71 6.94 -12.78
C ALA A 3 6.58 5.81 -12.17
N VAL A 4 6.46 5.58 -10.86
CA VAL A 4 7.20 4.53 -10.14
C VAL A 4 6.62 3.15 -10.45
N THR A 5 5.30 3.05 -10.55
CA THR A 5 4.58 1.78 -10.70
C THR A 5 4.61 1.24 -12.12
N GLY A 6 4.62 2.11 -13.13
CA GLY A 6 4.73 1.73 -14.54
C GLY A 6 6.08 1.11 -14.92
N LYS A 7 7.16 1.43 -14.20
CA LYS A 7 8.49 0.83 -14.42
C LYS A 7 8.68 -0.53 -13.72
N LEU A 8 8.00 -0.75 -12.59
CA LEU A 8 8.10 -2.00 -11.83
C LEU A 8 7.25 -3.12 -12.43
N LEU A 9 6.15 -2.77 -13.08
CA LEU A 9 5.19 -3.72 -13.65
C LEU A 9 5.74 -4.68 -14.72
N PRO A 10 6.53 -4.23 -15.72
CA PRO A 10 7.11 -5.15 -16.69
C PRO A 10 8.17 -6.10 -16.10
N LEU A 11 8.71 -5.80 -14.92
CA LEU A 11 9.74 -6.62 -14.26
C LEU A 11 9.16 -7.74 -13.38
N VAL A 12 8.00 -7.49 -12.74
CA VAL A 12 7.40 -8.37 -11.73
C VAL A 12 6.16 -9.11 -12.23
N GLY A 13 5.52 -8.62 -13.30
CA GLY A 13 4.28 -9.18 -13.84
C GLY A 13 3.04 -8.65 -13.10
N SER A 14 2.01 -8.33 -13.88
CA SER A 14 0.77 -7.69 -13.39
C SER A 14 0.05 -8.51 -12.31
N LYS A 15 -0.01 -9.83 -12.42
CA LYS A 15 -0.66 -10.68 -11.40
C LYS A 15 0.04 -10.61 -10.03
N ILE A 16 1.37 -10.58 -10.00
CA ILE A 16 2.15 -10.56 -8.75
C ILE A 16 2.11 -9.16 -8.13
N ALA A 17 2.22 -8.11 -8.95
CA ALA A 17 2.11 -6.72 -8.50
C ALA A 17 0.77 -6.44 -7.79
N LEU A 18 -0.34 -7.01 -8.29
CA LEU A 18 -1.65 -6.88 -7.66
C LEU A 18 -1.68 -7.55 -6.28
N SER A 19 -1.23 -8.80 -6.19
CA SER A 19 -1.19 -9.55 -4.93
C SER A 19 -0.30 -8.88 -3.89
N VAL A 20 0.86 -8.36 -4.30
CA VAL A 20 1.77 -7.60 -3.42
C VAL A 20 1.07 -6.34 -2.91
N GLY A 21 0.40 -5.58 -3.79
CA GLY A 21 -0.35 -4.39 -3.38
C GLY A 21 -1.43 -4.70 -2.34
N ILE A 22 -2.22 -5.77 -2.56
CA ILE A 22 -3.29 -6.19 -1.62
C ILE A 22 -2.72 -6.60 -0.27
N ILE A 23 -1.65 -7.42 -0.27
CA ILE A 23 -0.97 -7.84 0.96
C ILE A 23 -0.44 -6.62 1.72
N PHE A 24 0.14 -5.65 1.01
CA PHE A 24 0.73 -4.45 1.60
C PHE A 24 -0.33 -3.54 2.24
N VAL A 25 -1.44 -3.30 1.54
CA VAL A 25 -2.58 -2.53 2.09
C VAL A 25 -3.21 -3.26 3.28
N GLY A 26 -3.41 -4.57 3.19
CA GLY A 26 -3.93 -5.39 4.28
C GLY A 26 -3.02 -5.35 5.52
N PHE A 27 -1.71 -5.45 5.32
CA PHE A 27 -0.72 -5.36 6.40
C PHE A 27 -0.72 -3.97 7.06
N CYS A 28 -0.81 -2.89 6.28
CA CYS A 28 -0.94 -1.54 6.80
C CYS A 28 -2.20 -1.37 7.66
N ASN A 29 -3.32 -1.95 7.24
CA ASN A 29 -4.56 -1.88 8.00
C ASN A 29 -4.50 -2.64 9.33
N ILE A 30 -3.81 -3.78 9.38
CA ILE A 30 -3.54 -4.52 10.63
C ILE A 30 -2.63 -3.70 11.55
N LEU A 31 -1.55 -3.11 11.02
CA LEU A 31 -0.66 -2.22 11.78
C LEU A 31 -1.41 -1.02 12.35
N PHE A 32 -2.36 -0.48 11.58
CA PHE A 32 -3.21 0.63 12.01
C PHE A 32 -4.12 0.25 13.18
N GLY A 33 -4.69 -0.96 13.17
CA GLY A 33 -5.47 -1.49 14.28
C GLY A 33 -4.61 -1.71 15.54
N LEU A 34 -3.36 -2.16 15.39
CA LEU A 34 -2.44 -2.34 16.51
C LEU A 34 -1.97 -0.99 17.11
N LEU A 35 -2.03 0.08 16.33
CA LEU A 35 -1.66 1.42 16.77
C LEU A 35 -2.59 1.97 17.87
N GLU A 36 -3.81 1.46 17.99
CA GLU A 36 -4.77 1.84 19.04
C GLU A 36 -4.23 1.57 20.45
N TYR A 37 -3.31 0.62 20.62
CA TYR A 37 -2.69 0.31 21.91
C TYR A 37 -1.59 1.28 22.34
N ILE A 38 -1.25 2.28 21.52
CA ILE A 38 -0.24 3.29 21.85
C ILE A 38 -0.91 4.43 22.64
N GLU A 39 -0.55 4.55 23.93
CA GLU A 39 -1.08 5.58 24.84
C GLU A 39 -0.54 6.99 24.55
N HIS A 40 0.62 7.11 23.89
CA HIS A 40 1.24 8.40 23.56
C HIS A 40 0.69 8.99 22.25
N TYR A 41 -0.04 10.09 22.35
CA TYR A 41 -0.70 10.77 21.22
C TYR A 41 0.28 11.19 20.10
N GLU A 42 1.43 11.77 20.43
CA GLU A 42 2.39 12.22 19.40
C GLU A 42 2.97 11.04 18.61
N THR A 43 3.31 9.96 19.30
CA THR A 43 3.81 8.72 18.70
C THR A 43 2.74 8.07 17.83
N PHE A 44 1.48 8.04 18.31
CA PHE A 44 0.34 7.54 17.53
C PHE A 44 0.17 8.30 16.22
N VAL A 45 0.15 9.64 16.26
CA VAL A 45 -0.04 10.47 15.05
C VAL A 45 1.12 10.27 14.07
N PHE A 46 2.36 10.22 14.55
CA PHE A 46 3.52 10.01 13.70
C PHE A 46 3.50 8.65 12.98
N LEU A 47 3.24 7.55 13.71
CA LEU A 47 3.14 6.24 13.09
C LEU A 47 1.92 6.14 12.15
N CYS A 48 0.80 6.78 12.50
CA CYS A 48 -0.40 6.84 11.66
C CYS A 48 -0.10 7.44 10.29
N PHE A 49 0.66 8.56 10.25
CA PHE A 49 1.09 9.16 8.99
C PHE A 49 1.96 8.24 8.15
N ILE A 50 2.93 7.54 8.76
CA ILE A 50 3.80 6.59 8.05
C ILE A 50 2.97 5.47 7.43
N VAL A 51 2.11 4.84 8.22
CA VAL A 51 1.26 3.72 7.76
C VAL A 51 0.36 4.19 6.61
N ARG A 52 -0.22 5.38 6.68
CA ARG A 52 -1.08 5.93 5.62
C ARG A 52 -0.35 6.24 4.33
N ILE A 53 0.89 6.73 4.38
CA ILE A 53 1.71 6.93 3.17
C ILE A 53 1.99 5.59 2.48
N ILE A 54 2.36 4.58 3.26
CA ILE A 54 2.67 3.23 2.78
C ILE A 54 1.42 2.56 2.18
N GLU A 55 0.27 2.67 2.85
CA GLU A 55 -1.04 2.21 2.38
C GLU A 55 -1.42 2.87 1.05
N GLY A 56 -1.20 4.19 0.92
CA GLY A 56 -1.47 4.95 -0.30
C GLY A 56 -0.63 4.47 -1.50
N ILE A 57 0.63 4.09 -1.28
CA ILE A 57 1.49 3.52 -2.33
C ILE A 57 0.95 2.15 -2.76
N GLY A 58 0.53 1.31 -1.82
CA GLY A 58 -0.10 0.02 -2.11
C GLY A 58 -1.40 0.16 -2.88
N ALA A 59 -2.28 1.09 -2.49
CA ALA A 59 -3.54 1.37 -3.17
C ALA A 59 -3.31 1.88 -4.61
N ALA A 60 -2.31 2.74 -4.82
CA ALA A 60 -1.92 3.21 -6.15
C ALA A 60 -1.39 2.08 -7.06
N LEU A 61 -0.68 1.11 -6.48
CA LEU A 61 -0.20 -0.09 -7.17
C LEU A 61 -1.35 -1.00 -7.58
N ILE A 62 -2.30 -1.27 -6.68
CA ILE A 62 -3.50 -2.06 -6.99
C ILE A 62 -4.26 -1.40 -8.13
N ASN A 63 -4.54 -0.10 -8.02
CA ASN A 63 -5.35 0.60 -9.03
C ASN A 63 -4.69 0.56 -10.41
N THR A 64 -3.39 0.86 -10.49
CA THR A 64 -2.64 0.81 -11.76
C THR A 64 -2.64 -0.58 -12.38
N THR A 65 -2.49 -1.62 -11.55
CA THR A 65 -2.39 -3.01 -12.01
C THR A 65 -3.75 -3.58 -12.40
N SER A 66 -4.82 -3.24 -11.67
CA SER A 66 -6.19 -3.63 -12.02
C SER A 66 -6.60 -3.13 -13.40
N TYR A 67 -6.27 -1.88 -13.75
CA TYR A 67 -6.50 -1.36 -15.10
C TYR A 67 -5.69 -2.09 -16.16
N LEU A 68 -4.46 -2.53 -15.86
CA LEU A 68 -3.60 -3.25 -16.80
C LEU A 68 -3.94 -4.74 -16.95
N ILE A 69 -4.66 -5.33 -16.00
CA ILE A 69 -5.17 -6.71 -16.11
C ILE A 69 -6.50 -6.73 -16.87
N LEU A 70 -7.30 -5.66 -16.77
CA LEU A 70 -8.59 -5.55 -17.44
C LEU A 70 -8.50 -5.20 -18.93
N ILE A 71 -7.39 -4.59 -19.36
CA ILE A 71 -7.09 -4.33 -20.78
C ILE A 71 -6.43 -5.56 -21.40
#